data_AF-A0A353DUG9-F1
#
_entry.id   AF-A0A353DUG9-F1
#
_cell.length_a   1.000
_cell.length_b   1.000
_cell.length_c   1.000
_cell.angle_alpha   90.00
_cell.angle_beta   90.00
_cell.angle_gamma   90.00
#
_symmetry.space_group_name_H-M   'P 1'
#
loop_
_entity.id
_entity.type
_entity.pdbx_description
1 polymer ?
#
loop_
_entity_poly.entity_id
_entity_poly.type
_entity_poly.pdbx_seq_one_letter_code
_entity_poly.pdbx_strand_id
1 'polypeptide(L)'
;AEIDQPAAALVKDLKQRGLLDSTLVHWGGEMGRLPVIQFREGLDKRDKVGRDHNTYGFSMWVAGGGMKKGYIHGQTDEFSHYAVEDVVHHYDWLATVLHQFGL
;
A
#
# COMPACT_ATOMS: atom_id res chain seq x y z
N ALA A 1 11.72 -3.35 8.85
CA ALA A 1 12.49 -4.61 8.89
C ALA A 1 11.60 -5.81 9.24
N GLU A 2 10.85 -5.74 10.35
CA GLU A 2 9.92 -6.81 10.78
C GLU A 2 8.95 -7.24 9.68
N ILE A 3 8.54 -6.31 8.81
CA ILE A 3 7.56 -6.55 7.75
C ILE A 3 8.21 -6.62 6.37
N ASP A 4 9.15 -5.73 6.06
CA ASP A 4 9.79 -5.62 4.75
C ASP A 4 10.56 -6.90 4.37
N GLN A 5 11.28 -7.49 5.32
CA GLN A 5 12.10 -8.68 5.07
C GLN A 5 11.24 -9.92 4.73
N PRO A 6 10.22 -10.30 5.52
CA PRO A 6 9.37 -11.44 5.16
C PRO A 6 8.56 -11.18 3.89
N ALA A 7 8.09 -9.95 3.64
CA ALA A 7 7.37 -9.62 2.42
C ALA A 7 8.27 -9.75 1.18
N ALA A 8 9.52 -9.29 1.26
CA ALA A 8 10.51 -9.49 0.21
C ALA A 8 10.88 -10.97 0.00
N ALA A 9 10.96 -11.75 1.08
CA ALA A 9 11.21 -13.19 1.01
C ALA A 9 10.08 -13.91 0.28
N LEU A 10 8.82 -13.61 0.58
CA LEU A 10 7.65 -14.18 -0.11
C LEU A 10 7.74 -13.97 -1.64
N VAL A 11 8.01 -12.74 -2.08
CA VAL A 11 8.12 -12.42 -3.52
C VAL A 11 9.29 -13.17 -4.16
N LYS A 12 10.44 -13.26 -3.48
CA LYS A 12 11.62 -13.98 -3.97
C LYS A 12 11.34 -15.49 -4.08
N ASP A 13 10.69 -16.08 -3.11
CA ASP A 13 10.38 -17.51 -3.08
C ASP A 13 9.38 -17.87 -4.18
N LEU A 14 8.33 -17.07 -4.37
CA LEU A 14 7.40 -17.23 -5.49
C LEU A 14 8.12 -17.16 -6.84
N LYS A 15 9.06 -16.22 -6.99
CA LYS A 15 9.87 -16.09 -8.21
C LYS A 15 10.76 -17.31 -8.43
N GLN A 16 11.47 -17.77 -7.39
CA GLN A 16 12.35 -18.95 -7.47
C GLN A 16 11.58 -20.22 -7.85
N ARG A 17 10.31 -20.33 -7.43
CA ARG A 17 9.43 -21.46 -7.74
C ARG A 17 8.71 -21.33 -9.09
N GLY A 18 8.94 -20.24 -9.83
CA GLY A 18 8.25 -19.98 -11.10
C GLY A 18 6.76 -19.65 -10.93
N LEU A 19 6.31 -19.29 -9.73
CA LEU A 19 4.91 -19.02 -9.39
C LEU A 19 4.55 -17.54 -9.45
N LEU A 20 5.53 -16.64 -9.43
CA LEU A 20 5.26 -15.21 -9.35
C LEU A 20 4.48 -14.68 -10.56
N ASP A 21 4.71 -15.19 -11.77
CA ASP A 21 4.01 -14.68 -12.95
C ASP A 21 2.51 -15.03 -12.95
N SER A 22 2.09 -16.09 -12.24
CA SER A 22 0.69 -16.50 -12.07
C SER A 22 0.08 -16.13 -10.72
N THR A 23 0.85 -15.53 -9.81
CA THR A 23 0.41 -15.17 -8.46
C THR A 23 0.47 -13.66 -8.28
N LEU A 24 -0.69 -13.03 -8.04
CA LEU A 24 -0.74 -11.63 -7.62
C LEU A 24 -0.41 -11.53 -6.13
N VAL A 25 0.70 -10.86 -5.82
CA VAL A 25 1.03 -10.44 -4.46
C VAL A 25 0.57 -9.00 -4.30
N HIS A 26 -0.43 -8.78 -3.46
CA HIS A 26 -0.91 -7.45 -3.08
C HIS A 26 -0.47 -7.16 -1.64
N TRP A 27 0.26 -6.06 -1.46
CA TRP A 27 0.80 -5.68 -0.17
C TRP A 27 0.46 -4.23 0.17
N GLY A 28 -0.38 -4.07 1.19
CA GLY A 28 -0.86 -2.78 1.68
C GLY A 28 -1.81 -2.96 2.85
N GLY A 29 -2.18 -1.85 3.48
CA GLY A 29 -3.29 -1.81 4.44
C GLY A 29 -4.56 -1.26 3.80
N GLU A 30 -5.67 -1.33 4.53
CA GLU A 30 -6.94 -0.67 4.15
C GLU A 30 -6.80 0.86 4.09
N MET A 31 -5.86 1.40 4.88
CA MET A 31 -5.65 2.83 5.06
C MET A 31 -4.19 3.09 5.44
N GLY A 32 -3.75 4.32 5.19
CA GLY A 32 -2.44 4.80 5.61
C GLY A 32 -2.41 5.35 7.03
N ARG A 33 -1.31 6.04 7.32
CA ARG A 33 -1.13 6.83 8.54
C ARG A 33 -0.91 8.28 8.17
N LEU A 34 -1.45 9.21 8.96
CA LEU A 34 -1.22 10.63 8.75
C LEU A 34 0.29 10.93 8.71
N PRO A 35 0.73 11.92 7.92
CA PRO A 35 2.11 12.40 7.96
C PRO A 35 2.40 13.24 9.21
N VAL A 36 1.42 13.41 10.10
CA VAL A 36 1.50 14.19 11.33
C VAL A 36 1.07 13.35 12.54
N ILE A 37 1.55 13.73 13.72
CA ILE A 37 1.07 13.21 15.00
C ILE A 37 -0.23 13.91 15.36
N GLN A 38 -1.23 13.15 15.81
CA GLN A 38 -2.50 13.69 16.26
C GLN A 38 -2.48 13.80 17.80
N PHE A 39 -2.51 15.03 18.32
CA PHE A 39 -2.75 15.26 19.74
C PHE A 39 -4.21 14.97 20.08
N ARG A 40 -4.44 14.34 21.23
CA ARG A 40 -5.78 14.06 21.75
C ARG A 40 -5.95 14.80 23.07
N GLU A 41 -7.18 15.17 23.39
CA GLU A 41 -7.49 15.83 24.64
C GLU A 41 -6.96 15.02 25.83
N GLY A 42 -6.25 15.67 26.76
CA GLY A 42 -5.62 15.02 27.90
C GLY A 42 -4.33 14.23 27.59
N LEU A 43 -3.87 14.21 26.33
CA LEU A 43 -2.60 13.61 25.90
C LEU A 43 -1.76 14.65 25.16
N ASP A 44 -1.06 15.49 25.92
CA ASP A 44 -0.21 16.58 25.45
C ASP A 44 1.27 16.19 25.29
N LYS A 45 1.66 15.03 25.82
CA LYS A 45 3.05 14.54 25.73
C LYS A 45 3.26 13.65 24.51
N ARG A 46 4.32 13.96 23.74
CA ARG A 46 4.69 13.27 22.49
C ARG A 46 4.94 11.76 22.62
N ASP A 47 5.37 11.31 23.79
CA ASP A 47 5.59 9.89 24.11
C ASP A 47 4.29 9.08 24.26
N LYS A 48 3.14 9.76 24.33
CA LYS A 48 1.81 9.15 24.51
C LYS A 48 0.88 9.29 23.30
N VAL A 49 1.35 9.89 22.21
CA VAL A 49 0.54 10.15 21.00
C VAL A 49 1.20 9.56 19.75
N GLY A 50 0.39 9.24 18.74
CA GLY A 50 0.83 8.63 17.49
C GLY A 50 0.20 9.28 16.27
N ARG A 51 0.40 8.66 15.11
CA ARG A 51 -0.21 9.09 13.85
C ARG A 51 -1.58 8.40 13.71
N ASP A 52 -2.62 9.18 13.45
CA ASP A 52 -3.95 8.63 13.19
C ASP A 52 -4.03 8.00 11.78
N HIS A 53 -5.16 7.40 11.44
CA HIS A 53 -5.44 6.86 10.12
C HIS A 53 -5.47 7.97 9.05
N ASN A 54 -4.84 7.69 7.91
CA ASN A 54 -4.97 8.52 6.71
C ASN A 54 -5.69 7.72 5.63
N THR A 55 -6.94 8.09 5.37
CA THR A 55 -7.77 7.51 4.31
C THR A 55 -7.76 8.35 3.03
N TYR A 56 -7.03 9.48 3.03
CA TYR A 56 -7.00 10.43 1.91
C TYR A 56 -5.85 10.19 0.93
N GLY A 57 -4.72 9.66 1.41
CA GLY A 57 -3.55 9.39 0.59
C GLY A 57 -2.61 8.39 1.25
N PHE A 58 -2.34 7.28 0.56
CA PHE A 58 -1.36 6.29 0.99
C PHE A 58 -0.91 5.43 -0.19
N SER A 59 0.17 4.69 -0.01
CA SER A 59 0.73 3.81 -1.04
C SER A 59 0.58 2.35 -0.65
N MET A 60 0.40 1.52 -1.67
CA MET A 60 0.50 0.07 -1.61
C MET A 60 1.42 -0.39 -2.75
N TRP A 61 1.90 -1.62 -2.69
CA TRP A 61 2.66 -2.21 -3.80
C TRP A 61 2.09 -3.56 -4.19
N VAL A 62 2.28 -3.91 -5.45
CA VAL A 62 1.92 -5.22 -5.99
C VAL A 62 3.06 -5.83 -6.79
N ALA A 63 3.09 -7.15 -6.86
CA ALA A 63 4.05 -7.89 -7.68
C ALA A 63 3.41 -9.16 -8.26
N GLY A 64 3.88 -9.59 -9.43
CA GLY A 64 3.42 -10.83 -10.05
C GLY A 64 2.03 -10.72 -10.69
N GLY A 65 1.44 -11.87 -11.01
CA GLY A 65 0.07 -11.98 -11.54
C GLY A 65 -0.17 -11.18 -12.82
N GLY A 66 0.84 -11.08 -13.69
CA GLY A 66 0.76 -10.31 -14.93
C GLY A 66 0.81 -8.78 -14.80
N MET A 67 0.95 -8.23 -13.60
CA MET A 67 1.02 -6.77 -13.40
C MET A 67 2.27 -6.16 -14.03
N LYS A 68 2.15 -4.90 -14.48
CA LYS A 68 3.26 -4.14 -15.10
C LYS A 68 4.43 -3.99 -14.12
N LYS A 69 5.60 -4.47 -14.52
CA LYS A 69 6.84 -4.44 -13.72
C LYS A 69 7.49 -3.05 -13.79
N GLY A 70 8.08 -2.58 -12.68
CA GLY A 70 8.85 -1.34 -12.64
C GLY A 70 8.02 -0.08 -12.92
N TYR A 71 6.78 -0.05 -12.45
CA TYR A 71 5.83 1.02 -12.71
C TYR A 71 5.33 1.63 -11.39
N ILE A 72 5.16 2.96 -11.39
CA ILE A 72 4.55 3.72 -10.31
C ILE A 72 3.29 4.36 -10.90
N HIS A 73 2.18 4.26 -10.18
CA HIS A 73 0.89 4.83 -10.56
C HIS A 73 0.47 5.86 -9.52
N GLY A 74 0.17 7.07 -9.98
CA GLY A 74 -0.24 8.18 -9.14
C GLY A 74 0.84 8.74 -8.22
N GLN A 75 0.45 9.77 -7.47
CA GLN A 75 1.32 10.49 -6.54
C GLN A 75 0.51 11.10 -5.40
N THR A 76 1.13 11.27 -4.24
CA THR A 76 0.60 12.10 -3.15
C THR A 76 1.08 13.53 -3.24
N ASP A 77 0.44 14.44 -2.50
CA ASP A 77 0.95 15.79 -2.28
C ASP A 77 2.34 15.77 -1.61
N GLU A 78 2.96 16.95 -1.54
CA GLU A 78 4.28 17.16 -0.94
C GLU A 78 4.38 16.69 0.53
N PHE A 79 3.25 16.65 1.23
CA PHE A 79 3.17 16.25 2.63
C PHE A 79 2.78 14.78 2.81
N SER A 80 2.51 14.04 1.73
CA SER A 80 1.94 12.68 1.77
C SER A 80 0.59 12.60 2.50
N HIS A 81 -0.21 13.67 2.45
CA HIS A 81 -1.52 13.72 3.09
C HIS A 81 -2.63 13.25 2.16
N TYR A 82 -2.69 13.78 0.93
CA TYR A 82 -3.69 13.43 -0.07
C TYR A 82 -3.06 12.74 -1.28
N ALA A 83 -3.76 11.79 -1.90
CA ALA A 83 -3.47 11.38 -3.28
C ALA A 83 -3.94 12.48 -4.23
N VAL A 84 -3.11 12.88 -5.20
CA VAL A 84 -3.36 14.05 -6.05
C VAL A 84 -3.19 13.81 -7.56
N GLU A 85 -2.52 12.73 -7.94
CA GLU A 85 -2.32 12.34 -9.35
C GLU A 85 -2.75 10.87 -9.52
N ASP A 86 -3.41 10.56 -10.63
CA ASP A 86 -3.98 9.25 -10.98
C ASP A 86 -4.58 8.51 -9.76
N VAL A 87 -5.52 9.19 -9.09
CA VAL A 87 -6.11 8.71 -7.83
C VAL A 87 -6.93 7.44 -8.09
N VAL A 88 -6.63 6.38 -7.33
CA VAL A 88 -7.36 5.11 -7.36
C VAL A 88 -8.18 4.96 -6.09
N HIS A 89 -9.49 4.73 -6.24
CA HIS A 89 -10.34 4.36 -5.12
C HIS A 89 -10.34 2.84 -4.89
N HIS A 90 -10.69 2.43 -3.66
CA HIS A 90 -10.65 1.01 -3.26
C HIS A 90 -11.54 0.11 -4.13
N TYR A 91 -12.67 0.61 -4.63
CA TYR A 91 -13.56 -0.14 -5.51
C TYR A 91 -12.97 -0.34 -6.90
N ASP A 92 -12.28 0.66 -7.46
CA ASP A 92 -11.59 0.55 -8.75
C ASP A 92 -10.38 -0.39 -8.65
N TRP A 93 -9.69 -0.36 -7.51
CA TRP A 93 -8.62 -1.31 -7.23
C TRP A 93 -9.14 -2.75 -7.16
N LEU A 94 -10.22 -2.99 -6.41
CA LEU A 94 -10.83 -4.32 -6.35
C LEU A 94 -11.31 -4.80 -7.72
N ALA A 95 -11.89 -3.91 -8.54
CA ALA A 95 -12.25 -4.23 -9.91
C ALA A 95 -11.02 -4.65 -10.76
N THR A 96 -9.89 -3.95 -10.60
CA THR A 96 -8.63 -4.30 -11.26
C THR A 96 -8.12 -5.67 -10.82
N VAL A 97 -8.19 -5.98 -9.53
CA VAL A 97 -7.79 -7.29 -8.99
C VAL A 97 -8.68 -8.41 -9.53
N LEU A 98 -10.00 -8.22 -9.55
CA LEU A 98 -10.95 -9.18 -10.11
C LEU A 98 -10.70 -9.40 -11.61
N HIS A 99 -10.42 -8.34 -12.36
CA HIS A 99 -10.06 -8.43 -13.77
C HIS A 99 -8.81 -9.30 -13.99
N GLN A 100 -7.79 -9.20 -13.14
CA GLN A 100 -6.60 -10.08 -13.21
C GLN A 100 -6.92 -11.56 -12.95
N PHE A 101 -8.04 -11.86 -12.29
CA PHE A 101 -8.54 -13.21 -12.12
C PHE A 101 -9.53 -13.65 -13.22
N GLY A 102 -9.76 -12.81 -14.23
CA GLY A 102 -10.68 -13.09 -15.33
C GLY A 102 -12.16 -12.92 -14.98
N LEU A 103 -12.46 -12.10 -13.96
CA LEU A 103 -13.80 -11.76 -13.50
C LEU A 103 -14.21 -10.33 -13.90
#